data_AF-A0AA40HVB6-F1
#
_entry.id   AF-A0AA40HVB6-F1
#
_cell.length_a   1.000
_cell.length_b   1.000
_cell.length_c   1.000
_cell.angle_alpha   90.00
_cell.angle_beta   90.00
_cell.angle_gamma   90.00
#
_symmetry.space_group_name_H-M   'P 1'
#
loop_
_entity.id
_entity.type
_entity.pdbx_description
1 polymer ?
#
loop_
_entity_poly.entity_id
_entity_poly.type
_entity_poly.pdbx_seq_one_letter_code
_entity_poly.pdbx_strand_id
1 'polypeptide(L)'
;MNFVHQTSNLWKHQVMKENFSVIRPQIVEKFMQRLMENYQEGGLEITFRKDHLEACLLSLGCDVMARERSNFESYSMCYEHVLEHTRLKLCQKEQVAELSHDMIMEITALRARLTDLEEENLHLEKQIRKEVQEEYEDLVKTLFTVEGRKGEPSSPMSIKCEHPNSRGQCPGPGQDPRVGSSRHLQKAHWADSESGSSFEIFPALKMPTSLSLPPVSQEGGEAFVVWPAARLPAVAPSWALPFCLPLQGSGSKEKLHENQLNLIQKVCELISEVRTEWMDHMKDLKKKWGSARPDEGKKESAAKEQLRDLEQENCSLAALVCKARRLGRWRLAVQQARFRGQLSRAQKEAAQSKKECVSTKLMAEREVVLFRQQLLALRQALARAQARNVRMCEQQESQARLLKELEHKMTRESLHRQQLDLLKTSSMERLLEDVEQKEQHLQLLAEEAERAARRGQLQRKKTERELRQMRRQLAQERSVKLGAFQRVEELQSQLNDAVRSSVPMSSPEALYPVLRTSSVLLPHHPDTLSKTF
;
A
#
# COMPACT_ATOMS: atom_id res chain seq x y z
N MET A 1 32.98 10.37 21.47
CA MET A 1 32.18 9.39 22.25
C MET A 1 30.67 9.45 22.00
N ASN A 2 30.15 10.17 20.99
CA ASN A 2 28.69 10.30 20.79
C ASN A 2 28.13 9.60 19.53
N PHE A 3 28.94 8.83 18.80
CA PHE A 3 28.49 8.17 17.55
C PHE A 3 28.10 6.68 17.73
N VAL A 4 28.49 6.05 18.85
CA VAL A 4 28.20 4.63 19.12
C VAL A 4 26.83 4.43 19.81
N HIS A 5 26.21 5.50 20.32
CA HIS A 5 24.91 5.39 20.99
C HIS A 5 23.70 5.42 20.04
N GLN A 6 23.90 5.69 18.75
CA GLN A 6 22.78 5.83 17.80
C GLN A 6 22.45 4.53 17.04
N THR A 7 23.39 3.60 16.92
CA THR A 7 23.18 2.27 16.30
C THR A 7 22.58 1.23 17.26
N SER A 8 22.65 1.48 18.56
CA SER A 8 22.08 0.59 19.60
C SER A 8 20.54 0.64 19.70
N ASN A 9 19.89 1.62 19.08
CA ASN A 9 18.44 1.82 19.24
C ASN A 9 17.59 1.32 18.07
N LEU A 10 18.18 0.93 16.92
CA LEU A 10 17.42 0.36 15.79
C LEU A 10 16.82 -1.03 16.09
N TRP A 11 17.38 -1.75 17.04
CA TRP A 11 16.96 -3.11 17.43
C TRP A 11 16.13 -3.15 18.71
N LYS A 12 15.95 -2.01 19.38
CA LYS A 12 15.04 -1.96 20.52
C LYS A 12 13.63 -2.03 19.98
N HIS A 13 13.03 -3.21 20.06
CA HIS A 13 11.60 -3.38 19.91
C HIS A 13 10.92 -2.29 20.74
N GLN A 14 10.15 -1.45 20.07
CA GLN A 14 9.10 -0.70 20.73
C GLN A 14 8.19 -1.76 21.35
N VAL A 15 8.44 -2.05 22.63
CA VAL A 15 7.61 -2.94 23.44
C VAL A 15 6.23 -2.33 23.36
N MET A 16 5.30 -3.07 22.75
CA MET A 16 3.91 -2.69 22.56
C MET A 16 3.41 -2.13 23.89
N LYS A 17 3.24 -0.81 23.96
CA LYS A 17 2.63 -0.12 25.11
C LYS A 17 1.11 -0.18 24.93
N GLU A 18 0.60 -1.36 24.61
CA GLU A 18 -0.82 -1.63 24.63
C GLU A 18 -1.15 -2.02 26.06
N ASN A 19 -1.83 -1.13 26.78
CA ASN A 19 -2.28 -1.37 28.14
C ASN A 19 -3.32 -2.49 28.12
N PHE A 20 -2.86 -3.74 28.21
CA PHE A 20 -3.72 -4.91 28.30
C PHE A 20 -4.30 -4.98 29.72
N SER A 21 -5.32 -4.17 29.99
CA SER A 21 -6.04 -4.20 31.26
C SER A 21 -7.24 -5.13 31.15
N VAL A 22 -7.05 -6.40 31.53
CA VAL A 22 -8.18 -7.30 31.77
C VAL A 22 -8.88 -6.81 33.03
N ILE A 23 -10.04 -6.17 32.88
CA ILE A 23 -10.86 -5.69 33.99
C ILE A 23 -11.31 -6.91 34.79
N ARG A 24 -11.07 -6.92 36.12
CA ARG A 24 -11.52 -8.01 36.99
C ARG A 24 -13.05 -8.09 36.96
N PRO A 25 -13.65 -9.16 36.44
CA PRO A 25 -15.10 -9.29 36.35
C PRO A 25 -15.69 -9.50 37.75
N GLN A 26 -16.62 -8.63 38.16
CA GLN A 26 -17.33 -8.73 39.44
C GLN A 26 -18.50 -9.73 39.39
N ILE A 27 -18.27 -10.92 38.84
CA ILE A 27 -19.34 -11.91 38.59
C ILE A 27 -19.83 -12.50 39.91
N VAL A 28 -18.90 -12.82 40.81
CA VAL A 28 -19.21 -13.44 42.09
C VAL A 28 -19.93 -12.45 42.99
N GLU A 29 -19.47 -11.20 43.00
CA GLU A 29 -20.04 -10.10 43.78
C GLU A 29 -21.48 -9.80 43.33
N LYS A 30 -21.72 -9.73 42.01
CA LYS A 30 -23.07 -9.54 41.45
C LYS A 30 -23.99 -10.72 41.70
N PHE A 31 -23.48 -11.95 41.62
CA PHE A 31 -24.26 -13.15 41.89
C PHE A 31 -24.67 -13.22 43.36
N MET A 32 -23.72 -13.01 44.28
CA MET A 32 -24.00 -12.94 45.71
C MET A 32 -25.04 -11.87 46.04
N GLN A 33 -24.91 -10.68 45.45
CA GLN A 33 -25.86 -9.59 45.68
C GLN A 33 -27.28 -10.01 45.26
N ARG A 34 -27.47 -10.57 44.06
CA ARG A 34 -28.78 -11.04 43.58
C ARG A 34 -29.32 -12.22 44.39
N LEU A 35 -28.46 -13.14 44.80
CA LEU A 35 -28.86 -14.30 45.61
C LEU A 35 -29.39 -13.87 46.97
N MET A 36 -28.79 -12.84 47.56
CA MET A 36 -29.16 -12.30 48.88
C MET A 36 -30.38 -11.35 48.83
N GLU A 37 -30.94 -11.02 47.66
CA GLU A 37 -32.08 -10.11 47.56
C GLU A 37 -33.42 -10.72 48.05
N ASN A 38 -33.58 -12.05 47.98
CA ASN A 38 -34.85 -12.73 48.32
C ASN A 38 -34.66 -13.99 49.18
N TYR A 39 -33.71 -13.95 50.13
CA TYR A 39 -33.49 -15.07 51.06
C TYR A 39 -34.54 -15.10 52.18
N GLN A 40 -34.86 -16.30 52.68
CA GLN A 40 -35.69 -16.48 53.88
C GLN A 40 -34.82 -16.99 55.03
N GLU A 41 -34.86 -16.28 56.15
CA GLU A 41 -34.02 -16.55 57.32
C GLU A 41 -34.76 -17.43 58.33
N GLY A 42 -34.34 -18.69 58.43
CA GLY A 42 -34.89 -19.68 59.34
C GLY A 42 -33.90 -20.03 60.45
N GLY A 43 -33.57 -19.08 61.33
CA GLY A 43 -32.77 -19.32 62.56
C GLY A 43 -31.32 -19.80 62.33
N LEU A 44 -31.14 -21.08 62.01
CA LEU A 44 -29.85 -21.72 61.70
C LEU A 44 -29.69 -22.04 60.19
N GLU A 45 -30.76 -21.90 59.39
CA GLU A 45 -30.75 -22.23 57.96
C GLU A 45 -31.23 -21.05 57.09
N ILE A 46 -30.58 -20.87 55.94
CA ILE A 46 -31.00 -19.93 54.89
C ILE A 46 -31.73 -20.74 53.81
N THR A 47 -32.95 -20.34 53.47
CA THR A 47 -33.75 -21.02 52.45
C THR A 47 -34.04 -20.08 51.26
N PHE A 48 -34.01 -20.64 50.05
CA PHE A 48 -34.28 -19.91 48.82
C PHE A 48 -35.45 -20.54 48.08
N ARG A 49 -36.32 -19.70 47.52
CA ARG A 49 -37.36 -20.17 46.60
C ARG A 49 -36.70 -20.70 45.33
N LYS A 50 -37.18 -21.85 44.85
CA LYS A 50 -36.66 -22.51 43.64
C LYS A 50 -36.61 -21.56 42.43
N ASP A 51 -37.71 -20.85 42.16
CA ASP A 51 -37.81 -19.94 41.01
C ASP A 51 -36.80 -18.78 41.07
N HIS A 52 -36.50 -18.29 42.28
CA HIS A 52 -35.51 -17.24 42.48
C HIS A 52 -34.08 -17.76 42.27
N LEU A 53 -33.77 -18.95 42.79
CA LEU A 53 -32.47 -19.59 42.57
C LEU A 53 -32.25 -19.87 41.07
N GLU A 54 -33.26 -20.37 40.36
CA GLU A 54 -33.21 -20.59 38.91
C GLU A 54 -32.94 -19.27 38.14
N ALA A 55 -33.61 -18.17 38.50
CA ALA A 55 -33.35 -16.86 37.91
C ALA A 55 -31.92 -16.35 38.18
N CYS A 56 -31.41 -16.53 39.41
CA CYS A 56 -30.04 -16.16 39.78
C CYS A 56 -28.99 -16.97 39.00
N LEU A 57 -29.21 -18.27 38.83
CA LEU A 57 -28.33 -19.16 38.06
C LEU A 57 -28.34 -18.84 36.57
N LEU A 58 -29.52 -18.56 36.00
CA LEU A 58 -29.65 -18.11 34.60
C LEU A 58 -28.89 -16.80 34.38
N SER A 59 -29.03 -15.84 35.29
CA SER A 59 -28.31 -14.57 35.21
C SER A 59 -26.80 -14.74 35.37
N LEU A 60 -26.34 -15.64 36.26
CA LEU A 60 -24.93 -15.98 36.38
C LEU A 60 -24.39 -16.58 35.08
N GLY A 61 -25.15 -17.47 34.44
CA GLY A 61 -24.81 -18.03 33.12
C GLY A 61 -24.63 -16.95 32.06
N CYS A 62 -25.55 -15.97 32.01
CA CYS A 62 -25.43 -14.82 31.12
C CYS A 62 -24.18 -13.97 31.39
N ASP A 63 -23.88 -13.68 32.65
CA ASP A 63 -22.71 -12.87 33.05
C ASP A 63 -21.38 -13.58 32.74
N VAL A 64 -21.31 -14.90 32.96
CA VAL A 64 -20.14 -15.73 32.59
C VAL A 64 -19.92 -15.74 31.09
N MET A 65 -20.98 -15.98 30.31
CA MET A 65 -20.90 -15.99 28.84
C MET A 65 -20.53 -14.61 28.27
N ALA A 66 -21.03 -13.53 28.88
CA ALA A 66 -20.67 -12.17 28.49
C ALA A 66 -19.19 -11.87 28.76
N ARG A 67 -18.66 -12.30 29.91
CA ARG A 67 -17.22 -12.22 30.20
C ARG A 67 -16.40 -13.02 29.20
N GLU A 68 -16.79 -14.26 28.91
CA GLU A 68 -16.03 -15.11 27.98
C GLU A 68 -15.98 -14.53 26.57
N ARG A 69 -17.10 -13.97 26.09
CA ARG A 69 -17.15 -13.22 24.81
C ARG A 69 -16.21 -12.02 24.83
N SER A 70 -16.28 -11.19 25.86
CA SER A 70 -15.40 -10.01 25.98
C SER A 70 -13.92 -10.38 26.07
N ASN A 71 -13.58 -11.46 26.79
CA ASN A 71 -12.22 -11.98 26.87
C ASN A 71 -11.74 -12.46 25.50
N PHE A 72 -12.57 -13.24 24.79
CA PHE A 72 -12.23 -13.74 23.46
C PHE A 72 -11.98 -12.58 22.49
N GLU A 73 -12.85 -11.57 22.47
CA GLU A 73 -12.67 -10.37 21.65
C GLU A 73 -11.37 -9.61 21.98
N SER A 74 -11.07 -9.46 23.28
CA SER A 74 -9.85 -8.78 23.73
C SER A 74 -8.58 -9.53 23.30
N TYR A 75 -8.56 -10.85 23.46
CA TYR A 75 -7.45 -11.67 22.99
C TYR A 75 -7.35 -11.70 21.47
N SER A 76 -8.49 -11.83 20.77
CA SER A 76 -8.53 -11.82 19.31
C SER A 76 -7.98 -10.53 18.72
N MET A 77 -8.37 -9.38 19.28
CA MET A 77 -7.88 -8.07 18.84
C MET A 77 -6.36 -7.95 19.07
N CYS A 78 -5.88 -8.37 20.23
CA CYS A 78 -4.45 -8.35 20.54
C CYS A 78 -3.64 -9.25 19.59
N TYR A 79 -4.11 -10.45 19.30
CA TYR A 79 -3.45 -11.33 18.35
C TYR A 79 -3.48 -10.77 16.92
N GLU A 80 -4.59 -10.17 16.48
CA GLU A 80 -4.66 -9.51 15.17
C GLU A 80 -3.66 -8.35 15.08
N HIS A 81 -3.58 -7.47 16.09
CA HIS A 81 -2.60 -6.38 16.10
C HIS A 81 -1.15 -6.89 16.06
N VAL A 82 -0.83 -7.94 16.84
CA VAL A 82 0.51 -8.56 16.82
C VAL A 82 0.82 -9.16 15.44
N LEU A 83 -0.16 -9.82 14.81
CA LEU A 83 -0.01 -10.41 13.48
C LEU A 83 0.18 -9.33 12.40
N GLU A 84 -0.64 -8.27 12.41
CA GLU A 84 -0.52 -7.15 11.48
C GLU A 84 0.83 -6.44 11.60
N HIS A 85 1.27 -6.16 12.83
CA HIS A 85 2.59 -5.56 13.07
C HIS A 85 3.73 -6.44 12.54
N THR A 86 3.62 -7.76 12.74
CA THR A 86 4.61 -8.72 12.25
C THR A 86 4.61 -8.77 10.72
N ARG A 87 3.44 -8.75 10.07
CA ARG A 87 3.31 -8.70 8.61
C ARG A 87 3.95 -7.44 8.03
N LEU A 88 3.69 -6.28 8.63
CA LEU A 88 4.28 -5.00 8.20
C LEU A 88 5.82 -5.04 8.29
N LYS A 89 6.35 -5.53 9.41
CA LYS A 89 7.80 -5.68 9.59
C LYS A 89 8.42 -6.66 8.60
N LEU A 90 7.71 -7.75 8.29
CA LEU A 90 8.20 -8.74 7.35
C LEU A 90 8.26 -8.17 5.93
N CYS A 91 7.23 -7.43 5.52
CA CYS A 91 7.20 -6.74 4.22
C CYS A 91 8.32 -5.68 4.09
N GLN A 92 8.61 -4.92 5.15
CA GLN A 92 9.76 -4.01 5.15
C GLN A 92 11.09 -4.74 4.98
N LYS A 93 11.28 -5.87 5.67
CA LYS A 93 12.49 -6.68 5.54
C LYS A 93 12.64 -7.30 4.15
N GLU A 94 11.53 -7.71 3.54
CA GLU A 94 11.50 -8.26 2.19
C GLU A 94 11.93 -7.21 1.16
N GLN A 95 11.41 -5.97 1.25
CA GLN A 95 11.85 -4.87 0.40
C GLN A 95 13.36 -4.57 0.53
N VAL A 96 13.88 -4.58 1.75
CA VAL A 96 15.33 -4.39 1.97
C VAL A 96 16.12 -5.55 1.37
N ALA A 97 15.61 -6.78 1.47
CA ALA A 97 16.25 -7.95 0.87
C ALA A 97 16.27 -7.88 -0.65
N GLU A 98 15.16 -7.47 -1.29
CA GLU A 98 15.08 -7.25 -2.74
C GLU A 98 16.09 -6.19 -3.20
N LEU A 99 16.12 -5.03 -2.56
CA LEU A 99 17.10 -3.97 -2.88
C LEU A 99 18.54 -4.45 -2.70
N SER A 100 18.82 -5.21 -1.63
CA SER A 100 20.16 -5.75 -1.41
C SER A 100 20.54 -6.79 -2.46
N HIS A 101 19.58 -7.59 -2.92
CA HIS A 101 19.78 -8.58 -3.97
C HIS A 101 20.14 -7.90 -5.29
N ASP A 102 19.40 -6.86 -5.67
CA ASP A 102 19.67 -6.05 -6.86
C ASP A 102 21.07 -5.44 -6.82
N MET A 103 21.46 -4.85 -5.68
CA MET A 103 22.81 -4.31 -5.49
C MET A 103 23.89 -5.39 -5.60
N ILE A 104 23.66 -6.58 -5.03
CA ILE A 104 24.60 -7.72 -5.13
C ILE A 104 24.72 -8.16 -6.59
N MET A 105 23.63 -8.20 -7.34
CA MET A 105 23.65 -8.52 -8.77
C MET A 105 24.46 -7.50 -9.56
N GLU A 106 24.29 -6.20 -9.30
CA GLU A 106 25.08 -5.15 -9.93
C GLU A 106 26.57 -5.26 -9.59
N ILE A 107 26.91 -5.43 -8.30
CA ILE A 107 28.30 -5.63 -7.87
C ILE A 107 28.90 -6.85 -8.54
N THR A 108 28.15 -7.94 -8.66
CA THR A 108 28.62 -9.17 -9.31
C THR A 108 28.87 -8.95 -10.81
N ALA A 109 27.97 -8.25 -11.50
CA ALA A 109 28.14 -7.90 -12.91
C ALA A 109 29.34 -6.97 -13.14
N LEU A 110 29.54 -5.98 -12.25
CA LEU A 110 30.68 -5.07 -12.31
C LEU A 110 32.00 -5.79 -12.04
N ARG A 111 32.03 -6.72 -11.08
CA ARG A 111 33.21 -7.56 -10.81
C ARG A 111 33.58 -8.42 -12.01
N ALA A 112 32.61 -9.01 -12.71
CA ALA A 112 32.86 -9.78 -13.93
C ALA A 112 33.45 -8.91 -15.05
N ARG A 113 32.91 -7.71 -15.27
CA ARG A 113 33.47 -6.76 -16.25
C ARG A 113 34.89 -6.33 -15.90
N LEU A 114 35.18 -6.14 -14.61
CA LEU A 114 36.51 -5.78 -14.14
C LEU A 114 37.50 -6.90 -14.41
N THR A 115 37.12 -8.17 -14.16
CA THR A 115 37.98 -9.32 -14.48
C THR A 115 38.24 -9.45 -15.98
N ASP A 116 37.23 -9.24 -16.83
CA ASP A 116 37.41 -9.28 -18.28
C ASP A 116 38.41 -8.21 -18.76
N LEU A 117 38.30 -6.99 -18.22
CA LEU A 117 39.23 -5.89 -18.53
C LEU A 117 40.65 -6.15 -18.01
N GLU A 118 40.80 -6.78 -16.84
CA GLU A 118 42.11 -7.18 -16.30
C GLU A 118 42.79 -8.23 -17.19
N GLU A 119 42.02 -9.19 -17.74
CA GLU A 119 42.53 -10.19 -18.69
C GLU A 119 42.97 -9.55 -20.02
N GLU A 120 42.17 -8.63 -20.57
CA GLU A 120 42.52 -7.86 -21.78
C GLU A 120 43.80 -7.05 -21.58
N ASN A 121 43.92 -6.36 -20.44
CA ASN A 121 45.12 -5.58 -20.12
C ASN A 121 46.37 -6.47 -20.02
N LEU A 122 46.25 -7.62 -19.35
CA LEU A 122 47.33 -8.59 -19.25
C LEU A 122 47.69 -9.21 -20.61
N HIS A 123 46.72 -9.36 -21.52
CA HIS A 123 46.96 -9.77 -22.91
C HIS A 123 47.73 -8.70 -23.68
N LEU A 124 47.30 -7.44 -23.62
CA LEU A 124 47.96 -6.30 -24.27
C LEU A 124 49.38 -6.11 -23.76
N GLU A 125 49.62 -6.21 -22.46
CA GLU A 125 50.98 -6.15 -21.91
C GLU A 125 51.88 -7.27 -22.45
N LYS A 126 51.36 -8.50 -22.57
CA LYS A 126 52.11 -9.61 -23.17
C LYS A 126 52.41 -9.35 -24.64
N GLN A 127 51.47 -8.74 -25.36
CA GLN A 127 51.65 -8.38 -26.77
C GLN A 127 52.72 -7.29 -26.93
N ILE A 128 52.63 -6.19 -26.18
CA ILE A 128 53.64 -5.12 -26.20
C ILE A 128 55.02 -5.67 -25.87
N ARG A 129 55.14 -6.52 -24.84
CA ARG A 129 56.44 -7.15 -24.50
C ARG A 129 57.01 -7.98 -25.64
N LYS A 130 56.16 -8.69 -26.40
CA LYS A 130 56.59 -9.45 -27.59
C LYS A 130 57.00 -8.53 -28.73
N GLU A 131 56.18 -7.54 -29.05
CA GLU A 131 56.47 -6.56 -30.12
C GLU A 131 57.80 -5.85 -29.86
N VAL A 132 58.02 -5.35 -28.64
CA VAL A 132 59.30 -4.73 -28.24
C VAL A 132 60.47 -5.71 -28.36
N GLN A 133 60.28 -6.98 -27.99
CA GLN A 133 61.33 -7.98 -28.08
C GLN A 133 61.66 -8.32 -29.55
N GLU A 134 60.64 -8.45 -30.40
CA GLU A 134 60.80 -8.68 -31.85
C GLU A 134 61.51 -7.49 -32.52
N GLU A 135 61.09 -6.26 -32.23
CA GLU A 135 61.75 -5.03 -32.71
C GLU A 135 63.21 -4.95 -32.25
N TYR A 136 63.49 -5.28 -31.00
CA TYR A 136 64.85 -5.33 -30.47
C TYR A 136 65.70 -6.39 -31.18
N GLU A 137 65.18 -7.61 -31.34
CA GLU A 137 65.87 -8.70 -32.04
C GLU A 137 66.16 -8.33 -33.51
N ASP A 138 65.21 -7.71 -34.20
CA ASP A 138 65.39 -7.26 -35.58
C ASP A 138 66.39 -6.11 -35.67
N LEU A 139 66.35 -5.15 -34.74
CA LEU A 139 67.38 -4.11 -34.66
C LEU A 139 68.77 -4.71 -34.47
N VAL A 140 68.92 -5.67 -33.55
CA VAL A 140 70.17 -6.38 -33.28
C VAL A 140 70.66 -7.11 -34.54
N LYS A 141 69.81 -7.87 -35.23
CA LYS A 141 70.16 -8.54 -36.50
C LYS A 141 70.58 -7.52 -37.57
N THR A 142 69.89 -6.38 -37.66
CA THR A 142 70.21 -5.32 -38.62
C THR A 142 71.59 -4.70 -38.32
N LEU A 143 71.88 -4.45 -37.04
CA LEU A 143 73.17 -3.93 -36.59
C LEU A 143 74.33 -4.88 -36.99
N PHE A 144 74.17 -6.18 -36.70
CA PHE A 144 75.18 -7.19 -36.99
C PHE A 144 75.28 -7.54 -38.50
N THR A 145 74.24 -7.35 -39.28
CA THR A 145 74.30 -7.51 -40.76
C THR A 145 74.88 -6.29 -41.48
N VAL A 146 74.76 -5.09 -40.89
CA VAL A 146 75.43 -3.87 -41.37
C VAL A 146 76.95 -3.90 -41.08
N GLU A 147 77.37 -4.50 -39.96
CA GLU A 147 78.79 -4.72 -39.66
C GLU A 147 79.42 -5.90 -40.43
N GLY A 148 78.60 -6.84 -40.93
CA GLY A 148 79.05 -8.02 -41.69
C GLY A 148 79.50 -7.77 -43.14
N ARG A 149 79.57 -6.52 -43.63
CA ARG A 149 80.11 -6.19 -44.97
C ARG A 149 81.54 -5.64 -44.99
N LYS A 150 82.34 -5.87 -43.95
CA LYS A 150 83.80 -5.80 -44.03
C LYS A 150 84.46 -6.86 -43.15
N GLY A 151 84.96 -7.92 -43.78
CA GLY A 151 86.04 -8.75 -43.21
C GLY A 151 85.68 -10.20 -42.92
N GLU A 152 86.47 -11.10 -43.52
CA GLU A 152 86.52 -12.56 -43.37
C GLU A 152 86.84 -13.05 -41.93
N PRO A 153 86.71 -14.38 -41.66
CA PRO A 153 86.36 -14.91 -40.35
C PRO A 153 87.56 -15.15 -39.43
N SER A 154 87.38 -14.89 -38.14
CA SER A 154 88.23 -15.43 -37.09
C SER A 154 87.37 -16.10 -36.00
N SER A 155 87.85 -17.27 -35.58
CA SER A 155 87.25 -18.32 -34.75
C SER A 155 86.57 -17.88 -33.42
N PRO A 156 85.69 -18.72 -32.84
CA PRO A 156 84.74 -18.29 -31.83
C PRO A 156 85.39 -18.14 -30.45
N MET A 157 85.23 -16.96 -29.83
CA MET A 157 85.57 -16.75 -28.42
C MET A 157 84.34 -17.05 -27.55
N SER A 158 84.41 -18.18 -26.84
CA SER A 158 83.59 -18.46 -25.67
C SER A 158 83.78 -17.38 -24.62
N ILE A 159 82.74 -16.57 -24.37
CA ILE A 159 82.67 -15.74 -23.18
C ILE A 159 81.77 -16.47 -22.17
N LYS A 160 82.41 -17.17 -21.24
CA LYS A 160 81.82 -17.55 -19.96
C LYS A 160 81.62 -16.26 -19.15
N CYS A 161 80.38 -15.94 -18.79
CA CYS A 161 80.10 -15.02 -17.70
C CYS A 161 79.87 -15.85 -16.42
N GLU A 162 80.94 -15.99 -15.64
CA GLU A 162 80.87 -16.41 -14.24
C GLU A 162 80.33 -15.26 -13.38
N HIS A 163 79.53 -15.60 -12.37
CA HIS A 163 79.16 -14.72 -11.26
C HIS A 163 80.41 -14.32 -10.45
N PRO A 164 80.36 -13.16 -9.76
CA PRO A 164 80.86 -13.13 -8.40
C PRO A 164 79.91 -12.43 -7.43
N ASN A 165 79.61 -13.14 -6.35
CA ASN A 165 79.12 -12.62 -5.07
C ASN A 165 80.36 -12.14 -4.27
N SER A 166 80.41 -10.96 -3.63
CA SER A 166 80.38 -10.76 -2.16
C SER A 166 80.87 -9.36 -1.71
N ARG A 167 80.31 -8.89 -0.57
CA ARG A 167 80.78 -7.89 0.44
C ARG A 167 80.39 -6.41 0.27
N GLY A 168 79.27 -6.01 0.88
CA GLY A 168 79.18 -5.70 2.32
C GLY A 168 79.25 -4.22 2.75
N GLN A 169 78.12 -3.65 3.18
CA GLN A 169 77.98 -2.84 4.40
C GLN A 169 76.50 -2.53 4.73
N CYS A 170 76.11 -2.85 5.97
CA CYS A 170 74.85 -2.50 6.66
C CYS A 170 75.12 -1.31 7.61
N PRO A 171 74.13 -0.48 8.02
CA PRO A 171 73.04 -0.90 8.94
C PRO A 171 71.61 -0.42 8.59
N GLY A 172 70.61 -1.17 9.09
CA GLY A 172 69.15 -0.93 8.95
C GLY A 172 68.57 0.08 9.97
N PRO A 173 67.28 0.02 10.38
CA PRO A 173 66.25 -1.02 10.18
C PRO A 173 64.87 -0.52 9.68
N GLY A 174 63.97 -1.44 9.28
CA GLY A 174 62.57 -1.07 9.02
C GLY A 174 61.67 -2.10 8.32
N GLN A 175 61.59 -3.32 8.88
CA GLN A 175 60.48 -4.29 8.83
C GLN A 175 59.79 -4.65 7.49
N ASP A 176 60.05 -5.90 7.08
CA ASP A 176 59.24 -6.79 6.22
C ASP A 176 57.98 -7.29 7.02
N PRO A 177 56.92 -7.92 6.43
CA PRO A 177 57.09 -9.07 5.53
C PRO A 177 56.15 -9.22 4.31
N ARG A 178 56.79 -9.74 3.27
CA ARG A 178 56.37 -10.69 2.23
C ARG A 178 55.15 -11.60 2.46
N VAL A 179 54.40 -11.70 1.36
CA VAL A 179 53.72 -12.86 0.75
C VAL A 179 54.68 -14.06 0.61
N GLY A 180 54.33 -15.33 0.86
CA GLY A 180 53.05 -15.92 1.18
C GLY A 180 53.12 -17.46 1.26
N SER A 181 51.96 -18.07 1.03
CA SER A 181 51.66 -19.51 0.93
C SER A 181 51.21 -20.19 2.22
N SER A 182 49.89 -20.35 2.37
CA SER A 182 49.29 -21.66 2.65
C SER A 182 47.76 -21.59 2.59
N ARG A 183 47.18 -22.57 1.90
CA ARG A 183 45.80 -23.01 2.12
C ARG A 183 45.67 -23.40 3.58
N HIS A 184 44.62 -22.95 4.27
CA HIS A 184 43.72 -23.81 5.05
C HIS A 184 42.55 -23.00 5.62
N LEU A 185 41.35 -23.56 5.38
CA LEU A 185 40.13 -23.51 6.19
C LEU A 185 40.21 -22.70 7.51
N GLN A 186 39.36 -21.68 7.66
CA GLN A 186 38.32 -21.66 8.69
C GLN A 186 37.38 -20.43 8.58
N LYS A 187 36.12 -20.71 8.90
CA LYS A 187 35.05 -19.81 9.32
C LYS A 187 35.54 -18.56 10.06
N ALA A 188 35.01 -17.39 9.72
CA ALA A 188 34.03 -16.66 10.51
C ALA A 188 33.94 -15.18 10.06
N HIS A 189 32.70 -14.68 10.10
CA HIS A 189 32.31 -13.29 10.36
C HIS A 189 33.11 -12.15 9.71
N TRP A 190 32.47 -11.50 8.73
CA TRP A 190 32.67 -10.07 8.51
C TRP A 190 31.36 -9.34 8.79
N ALA A 191 31.42 -8.53 9.84
CA ALA A 191 30.48 -7.48 10.16
C ALA A 191 30.77 -6.25 9.30
N ASP A 192 29.71 -5.49 9.07
CA ASP A 192 29.67 -4.20 8.39
C ASP A 192 30.67 -3.18 8.94
N SER A 193 31.17 -2.32 8.06
CA SER A 193 31.31 -0.89 8.32
C SER A 193 31.45 -0.14 7.00
N GLU A 194 30.41 0.62 6.68
CA GLU A 194 30.46 1.74 5.74
C GLU A 194 31.35 2.86 6.31
N SER A 195 32.02 3.59 5.42
CA SER A 195 32.15 5.04 5.58
C SER A 195 32.28 5.68 4.19
N GLY A 196 31.45 6.68 3.96
CA GLY A 196 31.30 7.38 2.69
C GLY A 196 32.32 8.50 2.47
N SER A 197 32.17 9.14 1.31
CA SER A 197 32.74 10.46 1.02
C SER A 197 31.71 11.29 0.25
N SER A 198 31.64 12.56 0.61
CA SER A 198 30.66 13.57 0.22
C SER A 198 31.00 14.27 -1.11
N PHE A 199 29.92 14.69 -1.80
CA PHE A 199 29.70 15.93 -2.56
C PHE A 199 30.71 16.44 -3.61
N GLU A 200 30.22 16.63 -4.84
CA GLU A 200 30.26 17.93 -5.54
C GLU A 200 29.11 18.07 -6.56
N ILE A 201 28.74 19.32 -6.85
CA ILE A 201 27.46 19.80 -7.43
C ILE A 201 27.64 20.31 -8.88
N PHE A 202 26.79 19.83 -9.80
CA PHE A 202 26.23 20.41 -11.06
C PHE A 202 27.16 20.77 -12.26
N PRO A 203 26.64 20.97 -13.51
CA PRO A 203 25.24 20.93 -13.98
C PRO A 203 24.92 20.14 -15.27
N ALA A 204 23.64 19.75 -15.36
CA ALA A 204 22.72 19.80 -16.51
C ALA A 204 23.26 19.63 -17.95
N LEU A 205 22.85 18.54 -18.61
CA LEU A 205 22.62 18.51 -20.05
C LEU A 205 21.23 17.96 -20.38
N LYS A 206 20.51 18.79 -21.14
CA LYS A 206 19.15 18.65 -21.66
C LYS A 206 18.97 17.38 -22.49
N MET A 207 17.91 16.64 -22.22
CA MET A 207 17.26 15.78 -23.20
C MET A 207 16.32 16.63 -24.07
N PRO A 208 16.30 16.46 -25.40
CA PRO A 208 15.24 17.03 -26.22
C PRO A 208 14.00 16.14 -26.22
N THR A 209 12.90 16.70 -25.72
CA THR A 209 11.54 16.22 -25.91
C THR A 209 10.95 16.88 -27.15
N SER A 210 10.56 16.08 -28.15
CA SER A 210 9.66 16.44 -29.27
C SER A 210 9.52 15.15 -30.10
N LEU A 211 8.38 14.60 -30.53
CA LEU A 211 7.08 15.11 -30.92
C LEU A 211 6.09 13.92 -30.84
N SER A 212 4.93 14.09 -30.23
CA SER A 212 3.63 14.25 -30.93
C SER A 212 3.01 12.95 -31.47
N LEU A 213 1.94 12.51 -30.79
CA LEU A 213 0.80 11.83 -31.42
C LEU A 213 0.05 12.84 -32.32
N PRO A 214 -0.52 12.44 -33.47
CA PRO A 214 -1.89 11.91 -33.52
C PRO A 214 -2.14 10.95 -34.73
N PRO A 215 -3.38 10.71 -35.21
CA PRO A 215 -4.53 10.07 -34.55
C PRO A 215 -5.01 8.80 -35.29
N VAL A 216 -6.01 8.15 -34.68
CA VAL A 216 -6.87 7.12 -35.28
C VAL A 216 -7.63 7.66 -36.50
N SER A 217 -7.64 6.92 -37.62
CA SER A 217 -8.80 6.74 -38.52
C SER A 217 -8.60 5.57 -39.51
N GLN A 218 -9.46 4.57 -39.32
CA GLN A 218 -10.14 3.63 -40.22
C GLN A 218 -9.91 3.72 -41.75
N GLU A 219 -9.56 2.58 -42.36
CA GLU A 219 -9.98 1.99 -43.66
C GLU A 219 -8.90 0.94 -44.05
N GLY A 220 -9.17 -0.36 -44.16
CA GLY A 220 -9.88 -0.98 -45.28
C GLY A 220 -8.85 -1.51 -46.30
N GLY A 221 -8.50 -2.80 -46.24
CA GLY A 221 -7.63 -3.42 -47.26
C GLY A 221 -6.92 -4.68 -46.81
N GLU A 222 -7.53 -5.83 -47.08
CA GLU A 222 -6.91 -7.15 -46.95
C GLU A 222 -5.69 -7.30 -47.87
N ALA A 223 -4.56 -7.76 -47.32
CA ALA A 223 -3.44 -8.26 -48.11
C ALA A 223 -2.86 -9.52 -47.44
N PHE A 224 -3.41 -10.66 -47.84
CA PHE A 224 -2.83 -11.98 -47.57
C PHE A 224 -1.63 -12.18 -48.51
N VAL A 225 -0.41 -12.10 -47.98
CA VAL A 225 0.80 -12.50 -48.71
C VAL A 225 1.04 -13.99 -48.42
N VAL A 226 0.65 -14.84 -49.38
CA VAL A 226 1.08 -16.24 -49.47
C VAL A 226 2.04 -16.36 -50.64
N TRP A 227 3.28 -16.77 -50.35
CA TRP A 227 4.22 -17.20 -51.37
C TRP A 227 3.98 -18.67 -51.78
N PRO A 228 4.29 -19.03 -53.04
CA PRO A 228 3.60 -20.09 -53.75
C PRO A 228 4.35 -21.43 -53.77
N ALA A 229 3.58 -22.52 -53.74
CA ALA A 229 4.02 -23.86 -54.11
C ALA A 229 3.89 -24.04 -55.63
N ALA A 230 5.02 -24.20 -56.31
CA ALA A 230 5.07 -24.49 -57.74
C ALA A 230 4.66 -25.95 -58.00
N ARG A 231 3.61 -26.12 -58.82
CA ARG A 231 3.14 -27.39 -59.39
C ARG A 231 3.49 -27.39 -60.89
N LEU A 232 3.92 -28.56 -61.37
CA LEU A 232 4.34 -28.94 -62.73
C LEU A 232 3.47 -28.37 -63.87
N PRO A 233 4.03 -28.05 -65.06
CA PRO A 233 3.23 -27.71 -66.23
C PRO A 233 2.91 -28.94 -67.10
N ALA A 234 1.65 -29.03 -67.49
CA ALA A 234 1.15 -29.81 -68.61
C ALA A 234 1.31 -29.01 -69.90
N VAL A 235 1.68 -29.69 -70.99
CA VAL A 235 1.83 -29.12 -72.34
C VAL A 235 0.69 -29.64 -73.22
N ALA A 236 -0.12 -28.73 -73.77
CA ALA A 236 -0.87 -28.87 -75.03
C ALA A 236 -1.44 -27.47 -75.44
N PRO A 237 -1.94 -27.25 -76.67
CA PRO A 237 -1.20 -26.64 -77.78
C PRO A 237 -1.83 -25.31 -78.28
N SER A 238 -1.03 -24.44 -78.90
CA SER A 238 -1.51 -23.23 -79.56
C SER A 238 -1.31 -23.27 -81.09
N TRP A 239 -2.42 -23.49 -81.78
CA TRP A 239 -2.79 -22.79 -83.01
C TRP A 239 -3.60 -21.54 -82.53
N ALA A 240 -3.65 -20.35 -83.13
CA ALA A 240 -3.39 -19.89 -84.49
C ALA A 240 -3.33 -18.33 -84.57
N LEU A 241 -2.53 -17.84 -85.53
CA LEU A 241 -2.73 -16.71 -86.48
C LEU A 241 -2.68 -15.22 -86.02
N PRO A 242 -2.21 -14.27 -86.87
CA PRO A 242 -2.83 -13.87 -88.16
C PRO A 242 -1.86 -13.85 -89.38
N PHE A 243 -2.27 -14.34 -90.56
CA PHE A 243 -3.00 -13.63 -91.63
C PHE A 243 -2.07 -12.93 -92.64
N CYS A 244 -1.89 -13.54 -93.82
CA CYS A 244 -1.70 -12.83 -95.09
C CYS A 244 -2.35 -13.66 -96.22
N LEU A 245 -3.17 -12.98 -96.99
CA LEU A 245 -4.09 -13.48 -98.03
C LEU A 245 -3.39 -14.18 -99.21
N PRO A 246 -4.12 -15.01 -99.98
CA PRO A 246 -3.58 -15.77 -101.10
C PRO A 246 -3.65 -15.00 -102.42
N LEU A 247 -2.58 -15.08 -103.21
CA LEU A 247 -2.58 -14.79 -104.64
C LEU A 247 -2.45 -16.12 -105.42
N GLN A 248 -3.30 -16.20 -106.44
CA GLN A 248 -3.67 -17.36 -107.24
C GLN A 248 -2.58 -17.70 -108.28
N GLY A 249 -2.31 -19.00 -108.50
CA GLY A 249 -1.33 -19.46 -109.48
C GLY A 249 -1.22 -20.99 -109.58
N SER A 250 -2.25 -21.63 -110.15
CA SER A 250 -2.29 -23.04 -110.53
C SER A 250 -1.63 -23.26 -111.90
N GLY A 251 -0.54 -24.04 -111.98
CA GLY A 251 0.05 -24.49 -113.25
C GLY A 251 1.51 -24.98 -113.22
N SER A 252 2.29 -24.63 -112.19
CA SER A 252 3.73 -24.95 -112.10
C SER A 252 4.09 -26.03 -111.06
N LYS A 253 3.14 -26.45 -110.22
CA LYS A 253 3.36 -27.41 -109.13
C LYS A 253 3.33 -28.88 -109.59
N GLU A 254 2.47 -29.20 -110.56
CA GLU A 254 2.30 -30.57 -111.08
C GLU A 254 3.53 -31.03 -111.89
N LYS A 255 4.08 -30.15 -112.74
CA LYS A 255 5.35 -30.39 -113.46
C LYS A 255 6.55 -30.51 -112.52
N LEU A 256 6.52 -29.83 -111.37
CA LEU A 256 7.56 -29.99 -110.33
C LEU A 256 7.45 -31.37 -109.67
N HIS A 257 6.24 -31.84 -109.37
CA HIS A 257 6.00 -33.18 -108.82
C HIS A 257 6.36 -34.29 -109.82
N GLU A 258 6.07 -34.14 -111.11
CA GLU A 258 6.48 -35.07 -112.17
C GLU A 258 8.01 -35.13 -112.32
N ASN A 259 8.70 -33.98 -112.25
CA ASN A 259 10.16 -33.92 -112.29
C ASN A 259 10.80 -34.49 -111.01
N GLN A 260 10.18 -34.29 -109.84
CA GLN A 260 10.62 -34.93 -108.59
C GLN A 260 10.47 -36.45 -108.67
N LEU A 261 9.36 -36.96 -109.19
CA LEU A 261 9.15 -38.40 -109.37
C LEU A 261 10.13 -39.00 -110.39
N ASN A 262 10.37 -38.32 -111.53
CA ASN A 262 11.36 -38.76 -112.51
C ASN A 262 12.80 -38.74 -111.95
N LEU A 263 13.14 -37.77 -111.10
CA LEU A 263 14.44 -37.73 -110.45
C LEU A 263 14.60 -38.87 -109.44
N ILE A 264 13.56 -39.15 -108.64
CA ILE A 264 13.54 -40.26 -107.69
C ILE A 264 13.70 -41.59 -108.44
N GLN A 265 12.98 -41.78 -109.55
CA GLN A 265 13.07 -42.95 -110.41
C GLN A 265 14.50 -43.16 -110.92
N LYS A 266 15.13 -42.12 -111.49
CA LYS A 266 16.52 -42.17 -111.97
C LYS A 266 17.53 -42.46 -110.86
N VAL A 267 17.33 -41.92 -109.67
CA VAL A 267 18.20 -42.19 -108.51
C VAL A 267 18.05 -43.65 -108.06
N CYS A 268 16.83 -44.19 -108.04
CA CYS A 268 16.58 -45.60 -107.72
C CYS A 268 17.18 -46.56 -108.77
N GLU A 269 17.14 -46.19 -110.05
CA GLU A 269 17.79 -46.93 -111.13
C GLU A 269 19.31 -46.93 -110.97
N LEU A 270 19.92 -45.77 -110.75
CA LEU A 270 21.37 -45.65 -110.52
C LEU A 270 21.83 -46.43 -109.28
N ILE A 271 21.06 -46.40 -108.18
CA ILE A 271 21.35 -47.19 -106.98
C ILE A 271 21.28 -48.69 -107.30
N SER A 272 20.31 -49.11 -108.12
CA SER A 272 20.16 -50.50 -108.53
C SER A 272 21.33 -50.95 -109.41
N GLU A 273 21.75 -50.11 -110.36
CA GLU A 273 22.90 -50.33 -111.23
C GLU A 273 24.19 -50.45 -110.42
N VAL A 274 24.49 -49.49 -109.54
CA VAL A 274 25.67 -49.53 -108.66
C VAL A 274 25.65 -50.76 -107.76
N ARG A 275 24.46 -51.17 -107.26
CA ARG A 275 24.35 -52.39 -106.46
C ARG A 275 24.60 -53.64 -107.30
N THR A 276 24.14 -53.70 -108.54
CA THR A 276 24.44 -54.83 -109.45
C THR A 276 25.90 -54.87 -109.85
N GLU A 277 26.50 -53.73 -110.20
CA GLU A 277 27.93 -53.60 -110.51
C GLU A 277 28.78 -54.01 -109.31
N TRP A 278 28.43 -53.58 -108.10
CA TRP A 278 29.11 -54.00 -106.88
C TRP A 278 28.92 -55.50 -106.60
N MET A 279 27.73 -56.06 -106.83
CA MET A 279 27.50 -57.50 -106.69
C MET A 279 28.31 -58.32 -107.72
N ASP A 280 28.47 -57.81 -108.94
CA ASP A 280 29.27 -58.46 -109.97
C ASP A 280 30.77 -58.31 -109.68
N HIS A 281 31.23 -57.13 -109.22
CA HIS A 281 32.58 -56.96 -108.67
C HIS A 281 32.84 -57.86 -107.47
N MET A 282 31.87 -58.01 -106.56
CA MET A 282 32.00 -58.90 -105.40
C MET A 282 32.02 -60.37 -105.83
N LYS A 283 31.28 -60.76 -106.87
CA LYS A 283 31.36 -62.10 -107.47
C LYS A 283 32.72 -62.33 -108.13
N ASP A 284 33.27 -61.35 -108.83
CA ASP A 284 34.60 -61.42 -109.43
C ASP A 284 35.72 -61.45 -108.38
N LEU A 285 35.61 -60.63 -107.32
CA LEU A 285 36.47 -60.69 -106.14
C LEU A 285 36.38 -62.05 -105.46
N LYS A 286 35.18 -62.62 -105.32
CA LYS A 286 34.97 -63.95 -104.75
C LYS A 286 35.55 -65.06 -105.62
N LYS A 287 35.48 -64.95 -106.96
CA LYS A 287 36.18 -65.86 -107.88
C LYS A 287 37.71 -65.69 -107.77
N LYS A 288 38.22 -64.47 -107.67
CA LYS A 288 39.66 -64.17 -107.49
C LYS A 288 40.22 -64.67 -106.14
N TRP A 289 39.47 -64.50 -105.06
CA TRP A 289 39.84 -64.95 -103.71
C TRP A 289 39.59 -66.45 -103.48
N GLY A 290 38.62 -67.04 -104.18
CA GLY A 290 38.36 -68.48 -104.11
C GLY A 290 39.47 -69.36 -104.73
N SER A 291 40.38 -68.76 -105.51
CA SER A 291 41.44 -69.46 -106.23
C SER A 291 42.81 -69.44 -105.54
N ALA A 292 42.98 -68.70 -104.44
CA ALA A 292 44.27 -68.60 -103.74
C ALA A 292 44.08 -68.96 -102.26
N ARG A 293 44.37 -70.21 -101.91
CA ARG A 293 44.49 -70.65 -100.51
C ARG A 293 45.99 -70.57 -100.13
N PRO A 294 46.41 -69.68 -99.23
CA PRO A 294 47.75 -69.74 -98.64
C PRO A 294 47.74 -70.72 -97.48
N ASP A 295 48.72 -71.62 -97.48
CA ASP A 295 49.03 -72.59 -96.43
C ASP A 295 49.84 -71.91 -95.31
N GLU A 296 49.17 -71.39 -94.27
CA GLU A 296 49.79 -70.79 -93.07
C GLU A 296 49.03 -71.21 -91.80
N GLY A 297 49.02 -72.52 -91.50
CA GLY A 297 48.23 -73.09 -90.41
C GLY A 297 48.80 -72.98 -88.98
N LYS A 298 50.01 -72.46 -88.76
CA LYS A 298 50.69 -72.57 -87.44
C LYS A 298 50.97 -71.26 -86.69
N LYS A 299 51.11 -70.10 -87.35
CA LYS A 299 51.20 -68.80 -86.65
C LYS A 299 49.84 -68.16 -86.38
N GLU A 300 48.83 -68.51 -87.16
CA GLU A 300 47.45 -68.08 -86.92
C GLU A 300 46.86 -68.67 -85.63
N SER A 301 47.24 -69.89 -85.23
CA SER A 301 46.64 -70.54 -84.05
C SER A 301 47.04 -69.88 -82.74
N ALA A 302 48.32 -69.52 -82.57
CA ALA A 302 48.82 -68.86 -81.37
C ALA A 302 48.29 -67.41 -81.24
N ALA A 303 48.22 -66.67 -82.34
CA ALA A 303 47.63 -65.33 -82.36
C ALA A 303 46.11 -65.37 -82.10
N LYS A 304 45.40 -66.39 -82.62
CA LYS A 304 43.97 -66.60 -82.34
C LYS A 304 43.71 -66.99 -80.89
N GLU A 305 44.61 -67.72 -80.25
CA GLU A 305 44.49 -68.10 -78.83
C GLU A 305 44.70 -66.88 -77.92
N GLN A 306 45.75 -66.08 -78.17
CA GLN A 306 45.95 -64.81 -77.46
C GLN A 306 44.78 -63.82 -77.65
N LEU A 307 44.19 -63.78 -78.84
CA LEU A 307 43.00 -62.96 -79.10
C LEU A 307 41.80 -63.44 -78.27
N ARG A 308 41.60 -64.75 -78.14
CA ARG A 308 40.52 -65.34 -77.33
C ARG A 308 40.69 -65.07 -75.84
N ASP A 309 41.92 -65.16 -75.33
CA ASP A 309 42.21 -64.82 -73.93
C ASP A 309 41.94 -63.34 -73.66
N LEU A 310 42.40 -62.45 -74.55
CA LEU A 310 42.10 -61.02 -74.48
C LEU A 310 40.60 -60.72 -74.59
N GLU A 311 39.86 -61.43 -75.43
CA GLU A 311 38.40 -61.32 -75.54
C GLU A 311 37.70 -61.76 -74.25
N GLN A 312 38.14 -62.87 -73.65
CA GLN A 312 37.61 -63.38 -72.40
C GLN A 312 37.92 -62.43 -71.23
N GLU A 313 39.15 -61.91 -71.16
CA GLU A 313 39.55 -60.88 -70.22
C GLU A 313 38.72 -59.62 -70.39
N ASN A 314 38.51 -59.14 -71.62
CA ASN A 314 37.67 -57.98 -71.91
C ASN A 314 36.20 -58.21 -71.50
N CYS A 315 35.66 -59.41 -71.72
CA CYS A 315 34.34 -59.80 -71.21
C CYS A 315 34.28 -59.76 -69.67
N SER A 316 35.32 -60.24 -68.99
CA SER A 316 35.42 -60.21 -67.53
C SER A 316 35.53 -58.76 -67.00
N LEU A 317 36.31 -57.91 -67.66
CA LEU A 317 36.47 -56.50 -67.34
C LEU A 317 35.16 -55.73 -67.57
N ALA A 318 34.45 -55.99 -68.66
CA ALA A 318 33.14 -55.41 -68.92
C ALA A 318 32.12 -55.76 -67.82
N ALA A 319 32.13 -57.01 -67.33
CA ALA A 319 31.28 -57.44 -66.22
C ALA A 319 31.63 -56.72 -64.91
N LEU A 320 32.92 -56.54 -64.61
CA LEU A 320 33.40 -55.77 -63.45
C LEU A 320 33.00 -54.30 -63.55
N VAL A 321 33.16 -53.66 -64.71
CA VAL A 321 32.71 -52.28 -64.96
C VAL A 321 31.20 -52.16 -64.73
N CYS A 322 30.40 -53.13 -65.17
CA CYS A 322 28.96 -53.15 -64.91
C CYS A 322 28.61 -53.30 -63.43
N LYS A 323 29.36 -54.11 -62.66
CA LYS A 323 29.23 -54.22 -61.19
C LYS A 323 29.61 -52.89 -60.52
N ALA A 324 30.73 -52.27 -60.91
CA ALA A 324 31.17 -50.98 -60.40
C ALA A 324 30.13 -49.88 -60.66
N ARG A 325 29.55 -49.82 -61.86
CA ARG A 325 28.44 -48.89 -62.20
C ARG A 325 27.20 -49.13 -61.33
N ARG A 326 26.84 -50.38 -61.04
CA ARG A 326 25.72 -50.72 -60.15
C ARG A 326 25.99 -50.32 -58.69
N LEU A 327 27.19 -50.58 -58.18
CA LEU A 327 27.61 -50.16 -56.85
C LEU A 327 27.65 -48.62 -56.71
N GLY A 328 28.12 -47.91 -57.74
CA GLY A 328 28.09 -46.45 -57.79
C GLY A 328 26.67 -45.89 -57.71
N ARG A 329 25.73 -46.45 -58.50
CA ARG A 329 24.31 -46.10 -58.43
C ARG A 329 23.69 -46.40 -57.06
N TRP A 330 24.01 -47.55 -56.46
CA TRP A 330 23.54 -47.89 -55.13
C TRP A 330 24.06 -46.92 -54.06
N ARG A 331 25.37 -46.58 -54.11
CA ARG A 331 25.98 -45.60 -53.20
C ARG A 331 25.28 -44.23 -53.31
N LEU A 332 25.02 -43.78 -54.53
CA LEU A 332 24.29 -42.53 -54.77
C LEU A 332 22.86 -42.59 -54.21
N ALA A 333 22.13 -43.68 -54.44
CA ALA A 333 20.77 -43.87 -53.93
C ALA A 333 20.73 -43.88 -52.39
N VAL A 334 21.70 -44.52 -51.73
CA VAL A 334 21.82 -44.52 -50.26
C VAL A 334 22.11 -43.12 -49.73
N GLN A 335 23.04 -42.38 -50.35
CA GLN A 335 23.31 -40.99 -49.96
C GLN A 335 22.08 -40.10 -50.15
N GLN A 336 21.39 -40.22 -51.28
CA GLN A 336 20.14 -39.48 -51.54
C GLN A 336 19.06 -39.82 -50.51
N ALA A 337 18.88 -41.11 -50.16
CA ALA A 337 17.92 -41.52 -49.14
C ALA A 337 18.27 -40.95 -47.77
N ARG A 338 19.57 -40.93 -47.40
CA ARG A 338 20.04 -40.32 -46.15
C ARG A 338 19.74 -38.82 -46.10
N PHE A 339 20.08 -38.07 -47.14
CA PHE A 339 19.80 -36.64 -47.20
C PHE A 339 18.30 -36.34 -47.22
N ARG A 340 17.50 -37.13 -47.95
CA ARG A 340 16.03 -37.02 -47.92
C ARG A 340 15.47 -37.28 -46.52
N GLY A 341 16.00 -38.28 -45.82
CA GLY A 341 15.63 -38.57 -44.43
C GLY A 341 16.00 -37.44 -43.48
N GLN A 342 17.21 -36.88 -43.59
CA GLN A 342 17.65 -35.73 -42.80
C GLN A 342 16.80 -34.50 -43.07
N LEU A 343 16.54 -34.18 -44.34
CA LEU A 343 15.69 -33.06 -44.74
C LEU A 343 14.27 -33.20 -44.19
N SER A 344 13.67 -34.41 -44.26
CA SER A 344 12.33 -34.65 -43.72
C SER A 344 12.27 -34.49 -42.21
N ARG A 345 13.30 -34.95 -41.47
CA ARG A 345 13.39 -34.76 -40.00
C ARG A 345 13.51 -33.29 -39.65
N ALA A 346 14.45 -32.58 -40.25
CA ALA A 346 14.64 -31.14 -40.04
C ALA A 346 13.37 -30.34 -40.38
N GLN A 347 12.65 -30.70 -41.45
CA GLN A 347 11.37 -30.08 -41.79
C GLN A 347 10.30 -30.32 -40.73
N LYS A 348 10.20 -31.53 -40.17
CA LYS A 348 9.26 -31.84 -39.08
C LYS A 348 9.59 -31.10 -37.80
N GLU A 349 10.87 -31.06 -37.43
CA GLU A 349 11.36 -30.31 -36.27
C GLU A 349 11.10 -28.81 -36.42
N ALA A 350 11.37 -28.24 -37.60
CA ALA A 350 11.07 -26.84 -37.88
C ALA A 350 9.55 -26.55 -37.82
N ALA A 351 8.71 -27.44 -38.33
CA ALA A 351 7.26 -27.31 -38.23
C ALA A 351 6.76 -27.38 -36.78
N GLN A 352 7.31 -28.31 -35.99
CA GLN A 352 6.98 -28.47 -34.58
C GLN A 352 7.43 -27.25 -33.75
N SER A 353 8.67 -26.77 -33.96
CA SER A 353 9.18 -25.57 -33.29
C SER A 353 8.34 -24.32 -33.62
N LYS A 354 7.88 -24.17 -34.88
CA LYS A 354 6.95 -23.10 -35.25
C LYS A 354 5.62 -23.19 -34.49
N LYS A 355 5.07 -24.40 -34.34
CA LYS A 355 3.83 -24.63 -33.57
C LYS A 355 4.01 -24.24 -32.11
N GLU A 356 5.12 -24.66 -31.49
CA GLU A 356 5.46 -24.32 -30.10
C GLU A 356 5.61 -22.81 -29.92
N CYS A 357 6.31 -22.13 -30.84
CA CYS A 357 6.48 -20.67 -30.83
C CYS A 357 5.14 -19.93 -30.90
N VAL A 358 4.22 -20.37 -31.76
CA VAL A 358 2.88 -19.75 -31.83
C VAL A 358 2.08 -20.02 -30.56
N SER A 359 2.17 -21.23 -30.00
CA SER A 359 1.51 -21.58 -28.73
C SER A 359 2.00 -20.71 -27.57
N THR A 360 3.32 -20.52 -27.44
CA THR A 360 3.89 -19.67 -26.38
C THR A 360 3.51 -18.21 -26.58
N LYS A 361 3.55 -17.69 -27.81
CA LYS A 361 3.07 -16.33 -28.14
C LYS A 361 1.62 -16.12 -27.73
N LEU A 362 0.73 -17.06 -28.08
CA LEU A 362 -0.69 -16.96 -27.74
C LEU A 362 -0.91 -16.94 -26.22
N MET A 363 -0.17 -17.75 -25.47
CA MET A 363 -0.26 -17.76 -24.01
C MET A 363 0.22 -16.44 -23.40
N ALA A 364 1.35 -15.91 -23.88
CA ALA A 364 1.86 -14.61 -23.45
C ALA A 364 0.87 -13.47 -23.76
N GLU A 365 0.24 -13.48 -24.94
CA GLU A 365 -0.80 -12.51 -25.30
C GLU A 365 -2.02 -12.59 -24.36
N ARG A 366 -2.45 -13.80 -23.99
CA ARG A 366 -3.54 -14.01 -23.02
C ARG A 366 -3.17 -13.45 -21.64
N GLU A 367 -1.96 -13.71 -21.17
CA GLU A 367 -1.45 -13.18 -19.89
C GLU A 367 -1.44 -11.65 -19.89
N VAL A 368 -0.94 -11.03 -20.96
CA VAL A 368 -0.95 -9.56 -21.12
C VAL A 368 -2.37 -9.00 -21.04
N VAL A 369 -3.36 -9.67 -21.64
CA VAL A 369 -4.77 -9.24 -21.55
C VAL A 369 -5.29 -9.33 -20.12
N LEU A 370 -4.99 -10.42 -19.40
CA LEU A 370 -5.39 -10.58 -17.99
C LEU A 370 -4.74 -9.51 -17.10
N PHE A 371 -3.44 -9.24 -17.28
CA PHE A 371 -2.76 -8.19 -16.52
C PHE A 371 -3.32 -6.81 -16.81
N ARG A 372 -3.67 -6.51 -18.07
CA ARG A 372 -4.36 -5.24 -18.42
C ARG A 372 -5.71 -5.12 -17.73
N GLN A 373 -6.50 -6.19 -17.69
CA GLN A 373 -7.79 -6.20 -17.00
C GLN A 373 -7.63 -5.99 -15.48
N GLN A 374 -6.67 -6.68 -14.85
CA GLN A 374 -6.36 -6.52 -13.44
C GLN A 374 -5.89 -5.08 -13.12
N LEU A 375 -5.01 -4.52 -13.95
CA LEU A 375 -4.54 -3.15 -13.80
C LEU A 375 -5.69 -2.13 -13.88
N LEU A 376 -6.63 -2.33 -14.82
CA LEU A 376 -7.82 -1.48 -14.93
C LEU A 376 -8.71 -1.59 -13.69
N ALA A 377 -8.95 -2.80 -13.18
CA ALA A 377 -9.73 -3.02 -11.97
C ALA A 377 -9.09 -2.33 -10.75
N LEU A 378 -7.77 -2.46 -10.59
CA LEU A 378 -7.01 -1.80 -9.52
C LEU A 378 -7.06 -0.27 -9.62
N ARG A 379 -6.89 0.29 -10.83
CA ARG A 379 -7.03 1.74 -11.05
C ARG A 379 -8.42 2.25 -10.69
N GLN A 380 -9.46 1.51 -11.06
CA GLN A 380 -10.84 1.87 -10.69
C GLN A 380 -11.08 1.75 -9.18
N ALA A 381 -10.55 0.73 -8.52
CA ALA A 381 -10.64 0.58 -7.06
C ALA A 381 -9.92 1.72 -6.34
N LEU A 382 -8.73 2.11 -6.82
CA LEU A 382 -7.98 3.25 -6.31
C LEU A 382 -8.76 4.55 -6.47
N ALA A 383 -9.32 4.82 -7.65
CA ALA A 383 -10.14 6.02 -7.88
C ALA A 383 -11.36 6.07 -6.94
N ARG A 384 -12.02 4.93 -6.71
CA ARG A 384 -13.14 4.84 -5.74
C ARG A 384 -12.68 5.10 -4.31
N ALA A 385 -11.52 4.56 -3.91
CA ALA A 385 -10.94 4.78 -2.59
C ALA A 385 -10.56 6.26 -2.39
N GLN A 386 -9.89 6.88 -3.37
CA GLN A 386 -9.57 8.30 -3.36
C GLN A 386 -10.82 9.17 -3.23
N ALA A 387 -11.87 8.89 -4.00
CA ALA A 387 -13.14 9.62 -3.88
C ALA A 387 -13.86 9.40 -2.53
N ARG A 388 -13.69 8.24 -1.89
CA ARG A 388 -14.20 8.00 -0.52
C ARG A 388 -13.39 8.81 0.51
N ASN A 389 -12.07 8.83 0.37
CA ASN A 389 -11.19 9.58 1.27
C ASN A 389 -11.48 11.08 1.22
N VAL A 390 -11.59 11.66 0.02
CA VAL A 390 -11.95 13.08 -0.13
C VAL A 390 -13.27 13.40 0.57
N ARG A 391 -14.31 12.57 0.37
CA ARG A 391 -15.61 12.73 1.04
C ARG A 391 -15.50 12.63 2.57
N MET A 392 -14.69 11.70 3.08
CA MET A 392 -14.46 11.59 4.53
C MET A 392 -13.73 12.81 5.08
N CYS A 393 -12.75 13.35 4.36
CA CYS A 393 -12.07 14.59 4.74
C CYS A 393 -13.04 15.77 4.78
N GLU A 394 -13.88 15.95 3.76
CA GLU A 394 -14.92 17.00 3.73
C GLU A 394 -15.89 16.86 4.91
N GLN A 395 -16.31 15.64 5.23
CA GLN A 395 -17.16 15.36 6.39
C GLN A 395 -16.47 15.71 7.71
N GLN A 396 -15.21 15.31 7.89
CA GLN A 396 -14.42 15.66 9.08
C GLN A 396 -14.24 17.17 9.23
N GLU A 397 -13.97 17.88 8.13
CA GLU A 397 -13.90 19.34 8.15
C GLU A 397 -15.23 19.97 8.56
N SER A 398 -16.36 19.47 8.03
CA SER A 398 -17.69 19.96 8.40
C SER A 398 -17.99 19.76 9.88
N GLN A 399 -17.62 18.61 10.45
CA GLN A 399 -17.75 18.33 11.88
C GLN A 399 -16.86 19.23 12.73
N ALA A 400 -15.60 19.43 12.31
CA ALA A 400 -14.67 20.33 12.99
C ALA A 400 -15.16 21.78 13.00
N ARG A 401 -15.78 22.24 11.90
CA ARG A 401 -16.42 23.57 11.83
C ARG A 401 -17.59 23.67 12.81
N LEU A 402 -18.47 22.66 12.85
CA LEU A 402 -19.61 22.64 13.77
C LEU A 402 -19.17 22.64 15.24
N LEU A 403 -18.14 21.87 15.58
CA LEU A 403 -17.59 21.85 16.94
C LEU A 403 -17.07 23.22 17.36
N LYS A 404 -16.31 23.91 16.50
CA LYS A 404 -15.85 25.28 16.77
C LYS A 404 -17.02 26.26 16.96
N GLU A 405 -18.06 26.15 16.14
CA GLU A 405 -19.27 26.98 16.31
C GLU A 405 -19.97 26.73 17.64
N LEU A 406 -20.06 25.47 18.08
CA LEU A 406 -20.64 25.10 19.36
C LEU A 406 -19.80 25.61 20.54
N GLU A 407 -18.48 25.49 20.46
CA GLU A 407 -17.55 26.06 21.46
C GLU A 407 -17.72 27.58 21.56
N HIS A 408 -17.79 28.28 20.43
CA HIS A 408 -18.04 29.72 20.40
C HIS A 408 -19.43 30.10 20.96
N LYS A 409 -20.46 29.29 20.72
CA LYS A 409 -21.79 29.52 21.32
C LYS A 409 -21.76 29.31 22.82
N MET A 410 -21.16 28.21 23.28
CA MET A 410 -21.07 27.88 24.71
C MET A 410 -20.28 28.94 25.49
N THR A 411 -19.17 29.43 24.94
CA THR A 411 -18.38 30.51 25.54
C THR A 411 -19.13 31.84 25.61
N ARG A 412 -19.92 32.18 24.59
CA ARG A 412 -20.78 33.37 24.61
C ARG A 412 -21.89 33.25 25.66
N GLU A 413 -22.54 32.10 25.73
CA GLU A 413 -23.59 31.84 26.72
C GLU A 413 -23.06 31.84 28.15
N SER A 414 -21.89 31.24 28.40
CA SER A 414 -21.29 31.25 29.74
C SER A 414 -20.91 32.67 30.17
N LEU A 415 -20.35 33.47 29.28
CA LEU A 415 -20.04 34.88 29.55
C LEU A 415 -21.31 35.70 29.81
N HIS A 416 -22.36 35.50 29.02
CA HIS A 416 -23.64 36.17 29.25
C HIS A 416 -24.28 35.79 30.59
N ARG A 417 -24.24 34.49 30.97
CA ARG A 417 -24.71 34.03 32.29
C ARG A 417 -23.91 34.67 33.42
N GLN A 418 -22.57 34.69 33.31
CA GLN A 418 -21.71 35.34 34.31
C GLN A 418 -22.01 36.83 34.47
N GLN A 419 -22.23 37.56 33.37
CA GLN A 419 -22.62 38.97 33.42
C GLN A 419 -23.96 39.18 34.13
N LEU A 420 -24.94 38.31 33.84
CA LEU A 420 -26.24 38.37 34.49
C LEU A 420 -26.15 38.08 35.99
N ASP A 421 -25.34 37.09 36.38
CA ASP A 421 -25.14 36.75 37.79
C ASP A 421 -24.45 37.89 38.53
N LEU A 422 -23.42 38.52 37.94
CA LEU A 422 -22.77 39.71 38.51
C LEU A 422 -23.75 40.88 38.71
N LEU A 423 -24.66 41.11 37.75
CA LEU A 423 -25.70 42.13 37.87
C LEU A 423 -26.70 41.79 38.97
N LYS A 424 -27.09 40.52 39.11
CA LYS A 424 -27.98 40.07 40.19
C LYS A 424 -27.32 40.19 41.56
N THR A 425 -26.06 39.79 41.70
CA THR A 425 -25.33 39.88 42.98
C THR A 425 -25.16 41.33 43.39
N SER A 426 -24.67 42.21 42.51
CA SER A 426 -24.52 43.64 42.81
C SER A 426 -25.86 44.38 43.06
N SER A 427 -26.95 43.92 42.45
CA SER A 427 -28.29 44.41 42.80
C SER A 427 -28.74 43.93 44.17
N MET A 428 -28.46 42.68 44.53
CA MET A 428 -28.83 42.12 45.82
C MET A 428 -28.01 42.71 46.97
N GLU A 429 -26.71 42.93 46.76
CA GLU A 429 -25.82 43.60 47.72
C GLU A 429 -26.33 45.00 48.07
N ARG A 430 -26.67 45.83 47.08
CA ARG A 430 -27.26 47.16 47.33
C ARG A 430 -28.56 47.09 48.11
N LEU A 431 -29.43 46.13 47.81
CA LEU A 431 -30.68 45.94 48.57
C LEU A 431 -30.42 45.50 50.01
N LEU A 432 -29.41 44.65 50.24
CA LEU A 432 -29.01 44.24 51.58
C LEU A 432 -28.44 45.42 52.38
N GLU A 433 -27.60 46.25 51.75
CA GLU A 433 -27.09 47.50 52.36
C GLU A 433 -28.25 48.45 52.72
N ASP A 434 -29.22 48.64 51.83
CA ASP A 434 -30.41 49.47 52.08
C ASP A 434 -31.26 48.94 53.24
N VAL A 435 -31.43 47.60 53.31
CA VAL A 435 -32.16 46.95 54.40
C VAL A 435 -31.41 47.12 55.72
N GLU A 436 -30.08 46.94 55.72
CA GLU A 436 -29.24 47.12 56.90
C GLU A 436 -29.28 48.57 57.41
N GLN A 437 -29.17 49.55 56.51
CA GLN A 437 -29.30 50.97 56.86
C GLN A 437 -30.68 51.30 57.45
N LYS A 438 -31.75 50.75 56.87
CA LYS A 438 -33.13 50.94 57.39
C LYS A 438 -33.31 50.26 58.74
N GLU A 439 -32.74 49.09 58.96
CA GLU A 439 -32.78 48.40 60.25
C GLU A 439 -32.06 49.22 61.32
N GLN A 440 -30.87 49.74 61.03
CA GLN A 440 -30.15 50.66 61.92
C GLN A 440 -30.99 51.91 62.25
N HIS A 441 -31.67 52.50 61.26
CA HIS A 441 -32.56 53.65 61.48
C HIS A 441 -33.76 53.30 62.37
N LEU A 442 -34.38 52.14 62.14
CA LEU A 442 -35.49 51.65 62.95
C LEU A 442 -35.07 51.37 64.39
N GLN A 443 -33.87 50.85 64.63
CA GLN A 443 -33.32 50.66 65.97
C GLN A 443 -33.19 52.00 66.71
N LEU A 444 -32.63 53.02 66.07
CA LEU A 444 -32.53 54.37 66.65
C LEU A 444 -33.91 54.94 67.03
N LEU A 445 -34.89 54.83 66.13
CA LEU A 445 -36.26 55.27 66.39
C LEU A 445 -36.93 54.46 67.52
N ALA A 446 -36.69 53.16 67.60
CA ALA A 446 -37.20 52.31 68.66
C ALA A 446 -36.63 52.72 70.03
N GLU A 447 -35.34 53.01 70.11
CA GLU A 447 -34.72 53.53 71.33
C GLU A 447 -35.27 54.92 71.71
N GLU A 448 -35.49 55.81 70.73
CA GLU A 448 -36.13 57.11 70.98
C GLU A 448 -37.56 56.96 71.51
N ALA A 449 -38.34 56.05 70.93
CA ALA A 449 -39.68 55.71 71.37
C ALA A 449 -39.67 55.13 72.79
N GLU A 450 -38.71 54.25 73.12
CA GLU A 450 -38.57 53.69 74.46
C GLU A 450 -38.20 54.78 75.49
N ARG A 451 -37.24 55.67 75.14
CA ARG A 451 -36.89 56.82 75.97
C ARG A 451 -38.10 57.73 76.17
N ALA A 452 -38.91 57.97 75.14
CA ALA A 452 -40.16 58.73 75.24
C ALA A 452 -41.20 58.03 76.13
N ALA A 453 -41.36 56.71 76.01
CA ALA A 453 -42.25 55.91 76.84
C ALA A 453 -41.85 55.95 78.33
N ARG A 454 -40.54 55.85 78.64
CA ARG A 454 -39.99 56.00 80.00
C ARG A 454 -40.31 57.38 80.57
N ARG A 455 -40.10 58.46 79.80
CA ARG A 455 -40.51 59.82 80.20
C ARG A 455 -42.01 59.92 80.47
N GLY A 456 -42.84 59.37 79.58
CA GLY A 456 -44.29 59.32 79.74
C GLY A 456 -44.73 58.55 80.99
N GLN A 457 -44.09 57.42 81.30
CA GLN A 457 -44.39 56.63 82.51
C GLN A 457 -44.05 57.40 83.78
N LEU A 458 -42.90 58.07 83.82
CA LEU A 458 -42.51 58.90 84.97
C LEU A 458 -43.52 60.03 85.18
N GLN A 459 -43.96 60.69 84.11
CA GLN A 459 -44.96 61.74 84.19
C GLN A 459 -46.31 61.21 84.68
N ARG A 460 -46.77 60.06 84.17
CA ARG A 460 -47.99 59.39 84.67
C ARG A 460 -47.90 59.09 86.17
N LYS A 461 -46.79 58.50 86.64
CA LYS A 461 -46.57 58.23 88.09
C LYS A 461 -46.58 59.51 88.92
N LYS A 462 -46.02 60.62 88.42
CA LYS A 462 -46.06 61.93 89.08
C LYS A 462 -47.51 62.43 89.21
N THR A 463 -48.23 62.49 88.09
CA THR A 463 -49.64 62.93 88.08
C THR A 463 -50.54 62.04 88.95
N GLU A 464 -50.26 60.74 89.00
CA GLU A 464 -51.02 59.81 89.85
C GLU A 464 -50.79 60.10 91.34
N ARG A 465 -49.55 60.40 91.75
CA ARG A 465 -49.23 60.79 93.13
C ARG A 465 -49.92 62.10 93.51
N GLU A 466 -49.84 63.10 92.64
CA GLU A 466 -50.52 64.39 92.81
C GLU A 466 -52.04 64.18 92.94
N LEU A 467 -52.63 63.35 92.08
CA LEU A 467 -54.05 63.03 92.10
C LEU A 467 -54.45 62.28 93.38
N ARG A 468 -53.64 61.34 93.86
CA ARG A 468 -53.87 60.67 95.16
C ARG A 468 -53.81 61.67 96.32
N GLN A 469 -52.88 62.63 96.29
CA GLN A 469 -52.79 63.68 97.30
C GLN A 469 -54.04 64.56 97.29
N MET A 470 -54.46 65.05 96.11
CA MET A 470 -55.69 65.83 95.96
C MET A 470 -56.92 65.06 96.43
N ARG A 471 -57.03 63.76 96.11
CA ARG A 471 -58.12 62.90 96.59
C ARG A 471 -58.15 62.80 98.12
N ARG A 472 -56.99 62.69 98.78
CA ARG A 472 -56.90 62.67 100.25
C ARG A 472 -57.32 64.00 100.86
N GLN A 473 -56.83 65.12 100.33
CA GLN A 473 -57.22 66.47 100.77
C GLN A 473 -58.73 66.66 100.64
N LEU A 474 -59.29 66.33 99.47
CA LEU A 474 -60.73 66.42 99.23
C LEU A 474 -61.54 65.53 100.19
N ALA A 475 -61.07 64.32 100.50
CA ALA A 475 -61.72 63.43 101.45
C ALA A 475 -61.70 63.99 102.88
N GLN A 476 -60.59 64.58 103.31
CA GLN A 476 -60.47 65.24 104.61
C GLN A 476 -61.35 66.49 104.69
N GLU A 477 -61.36 67.33 103.65
CA GLU A 477 -62.28 68.47 103.58
C GLU A 477 -63.75 68.02 103.66
N ARG A 478 -64.10 66.93 102.94
CA ARG A 478 -65.44 66.34 103.03
C ARG A 478 -65.75 65.82 104.42
N SER A 479 -64.81 65.16 105.12
CA SER A 479 -65.06 64.63 106.47
C SER A 479 -65.21 65.74 107.49
N VAL A 480 -64.41 66.81 107.41
CA VAL A 480 -64.53 67.99 108.27
C VAL A 480 -65.85 68.69 108.01
N LYS A 481 -66.25 68.84 106.73
CA LYS A 481 -67.56 69.39 106.37
C LYS A 481 -68.70 68.53 106.92
N LEU A 482 -68.66 67.21 106.73
CA LEU A 482 -69.65 66.28 107.29
C LEU A 482 -69.69 66.34 108.81
N GLY A 483 -68.54 66.38 109.49
CA GLY A 483 -68.49 66.51 110.95
C GLY A 483 -69.00 67.86 111.45
N ALA A 484 -68.79 68.95 110.70
CA ALA A 484 -69.40 70.25 111.00
C ALA A 484 -70.92 70.20 110.82
N PHE A 485 -71.42 69.57 109.75
CA PHE A 485 -72.85 69.35 109.55
C PHE A 485 -73.46 68.49 110.66
N GLN A 486 -72.81 67.39 111.06
CA GLN A 486 -73.25 66.56 112.20
C GLN A 486 -73.30 67.34 113.50
N ARG A 487 -72.30 68.19 113.79
CA ARG A 487 -72.34 69.07 114.97
C ARG A 487 -73.46 70.10 114.90
N VAL A 488 -73.77 70.63 113.72
CA VAL A 488 -74.92 71.53 113.53
C VAL A 488 -76.22 70.76 113.78
N GLU A 489 -76.35 69.53 113.29
CA GLU A 489 -77.49 68.65 113.57
C GLU A 489 -77.61 68.31 115.06
N GLU A 490 -76.51 68.01 115.75
CA GLU A 490 -76.47 67.78 117.20
C GLU A 490 -76.83 69.04 118.01
N LEU A 491 -76.32 70.21 117.61
CA LEU A 491 -76.69 71.48 118.24
C LEU A 491 -78.16 71.83 117.95
N GLN A 492 -78.68 71.50 116.78
CA GLN A 492 -80.11 71.61 116.48
C GLN A 492 -80.94 70.62 117.32
N SER A 493 -80.49 69.38 117.52
CA SER A 493 -81.20 68.42 118.39
C SER A 493 -81.14 68.87 119.86
N GLN A 494 -79.99 69.37 120.34
CA GLN A 494 -79.83 69.93 121.68
C GLN A 494 -80.65 71.22 121.88
N LEU A 495 -80.77 72.07 120.86
CA LEU A 495 -81.65 73.23 120.90
C LEU A 495 -83.12 72.80 120.93
N ASN A 496 -83.51 71.79 120.16
CA ASN A 496 -84.85 71.22 120.20
C ASN A 496 -85.15 70.53 121.55
N ASP A 497 -84.16 69.93 122.21
CA ASP A 497 -84.28 69.33 123.54
C ASP A 497 -84.25 70.39 124.67
N ALA A 498 -83.49 71.48 124.52
CA ALA A 498 -83.50 72.64 125.42
C ALA A 498 -84.81 73.44 125.30
N VAL A 499 -85.36 73.55 124.09
CA VAL A 499 -86.69 74.12 123.81
C VAL A 499 -87.81 73.21 124.33
N ARG A 500 -87.57 71.90 124.53
CA ARG A 500 -88.51 70.96 125.18
C ARG A 500 -88.53 71.00 126.71
N SER A 501 -87.53 71.59 127.36
CA SER A 501 -87.39 71.63 128.84
C SER A 501 -87.95 72.92 129.49
N SER A 502 -88.50 73.85 128.69
CA SER A 502 -89.34 74.95 129.18
C SER A 502 -90.57 75.10 128.27
N VAL A 503 -91.74 74.88 128.86
CA VAL A 503 -93.09 74.65 128.26
C VAL A 503 -94.01 75.80 128.77
N PRO A 504 -95.17 76.25 128.15
CA PRO A 504 -96.11 75.55 127.24
C PRO A 504 -96.78 76.31 126.05
N MET A 505 -97.31 75.50 125.11
CA MET A 505 -98.59 75.60 124.35
C MET A 505 -98.89 76.80 123.42
N SER A 506 -98.95 76.57 122.10
CA SER A 506 -100.20 76.37 121.33
C SER A 506 -99.97 76.22 119.80
N SER A 507 -100.68 75.23 119.23
CA SER A 507 -100.82 74.84 117.80
C SER A 507 -101.89 75.70 117.08
N PRO A 508 -102.23 75.55 115.76
CA PRO A 508 -101.99 74.41 114.84
C PRO A 508 -101.67 74.75 113.35
N GLU A 509 -101.68 73.69 112.52
CA GLU A 509 -101.82 73.63 111.05
C GLU A 509 -100.55 73.83 110.19
N ALA A 510 -99.91 72.76 109.71
CA ALA A 510 -100.31 71.82 108.64
C ALA A 510 -100.10 72.37 107.21
N LEU A 511 -99.08 71.83 106.51
CA LEU A 511 -99.22 70.97 105.32
C LEU A 511 -97.90 70.96 104.52
N TYR A 512 -97.24 69.80 104.51
CA TYR A 512 -96.48 69.24 103.37
C TYR A 512 -97.27 69.45 102.06
N PRO A 513 -96.69 69.41 100.83
CA PRO A 513 -95.88 68.26 100.42
C PRO A 513 -94.83 68.57 99.28
N VAL A 514 -93.73 67.81 99.10
CA VAL A 514 -93.63 66.57 98.29
C VAL A 514 -93.05 66.79 96.89
N LEU A 515 -91.98 66.00 96.66
CA LEU A 515 -91.63 65.30 95.42
C LEU A 515 -91.04 66.12 94.27
N ARG A 516 -90.17 65.58 93.41
CA ARG A 516 -89.46 64.29 93.23
C ARG A 516 -88.83 64.42 91.83
N THR A 517 -88.07 63.39 91.46
CA THR A 517 -87.76 62.99 90.08
C THR A 517 -86.75 63.87 89.35
N SER A 518 -85.73 63.35 88.67
CA SER A 518 -85.37 61.97 88.27
C SER A 518 -83.91 62.05 87.82
N SER A 519 -83.02 61.13 88.19
CA SER A 519 -82.82 59.80 87.58
C SER A 519 -82.38 59.84 86.11
N VAL A 520 -81.50 58.89 85.77
CA VAL A 520 -81.23 58.29 84.42
C VAL A 520 -80.00 58.90 83.71
N LEU A 521 -78.95 58.19 83.27
CA LEU A 521 -78.57 56.77 83.22
C LEU A 521 -77.04 56.68 82.93
N LEU A 522 -76.29 55.82 83.63
CA LEU A 522 -75.25 54.95 83.01
C LEU A 522 -75.99 53.88 82.15
N PRO A 523 -75.38 52.95 81.38
CA PRO A 523 -73.97 52.70 81.02
C PRO A 523 -73.79 52.28 79.54
N HIS A 524 -72.55 52.03 79.09
CA HIS A 524 -72.10 50.71 78.60
C HIS A 524 -70.72 50.77 77.91
N HIS A 525 -69.72 50.16 78.56
CA HIS A 525 -68.77 49.23 77.90
C HIS A 525 -69.57 47.94 77.52
N PRO A 526 -69.14 47.01 76.63
CA PRO A 526 -67.75 46.55 76.49
C PRO A 526 -67.30 46.08 75.08
N ASP A 527 -65.99 45.86 74.98
CA ASP A 527 -65.23 44.82 74.26
C ASP A 527 -65.62 44.37 72.84
N THR A 528 -64.65 44.47 71.92
CA THR A 528 -64.04 43.26 71.33
C THR A 528 -62.75 43.59 70.56
N LEU A 529 -61.67 42.96 71.05
CA LEU A 529 -60.71 42.14 70.28
C LEU A 529 -59.92 42.77 69.13
N SER A 530 -58.63 42.97 69.42
CA SER A 530 -57.49 42.32 68.76
C SER A 530 -57.72 41.76 67.34
N LYS A 531 -56.96 42.31 66.38
CA LYS A 531 -55.95 41.61 65.53
C LYS A 531 -55.41 42.62 64.51
N THR A 532 -54.23 43.18 64.78
CA THR A 532 -52.91 42.81 64.21
C THR A 532 -52.61 43.50 62.88
N PHE A 533 -51.49 44.22 62.91
CA PHE A 533 -50.58 44.65 61.83
C PHE A 533 -51.10 45.61 60.76
#